data_AF-A0A7Y6ES70-F1
#
_entry.id   AF-A0A7Y6ES70-F1
#
_cell.length_a   1.000
_cell.length_b   1.000
_cell.length_c   1.000
_cell.angle_alpha   90.00
_cell.angle_beta   90.00
_cell.angle_gamma   90.00
#
_symmetry.space_group_name_H-M   'P 1'
#
loop_
_entity.id
_entity.type
_entity.pdbx_description
1 polymer ?
#
loop_
_entity_poly.entity_id
_entity_poly.type
_entity_poly.pdbx_seq_one_letter_code
_entity_poly.pdbx_strand_id
1 'polypeptide(L)'
;MKRAHGLLAFVIVLFVCSLNPGSVSANQFASLPKPDWTFSVPEEHTYMSNSNVRITDTTYNYLSMDNQMYILNKKTGKLMSSTSYTAGTNLSFSFFGTYAQVDQNGIVYILTPIKNAAGVVKQRLRAYHPDGHVLWDKYFNEKIRSLSGVSLMPDGNLFVYLETASDRVISYRYTPKGEFLGKNIWNASIYYGFVDGYLQTINRTSKTSSRMTYYDSKLKEQFRYNFDFKEGVFAGLGYDGYLYLEKNLGNNVTSFTAKTKEGKVVWTKKISNLIYREGQNNSERVSKDVFSFGFTGILSNGNFIFIDRKGVMQTVKASAKSYQTASDGTVMLVEDSKVSIYQASKSATTKLKLLYTMNTSEIDGSPFSFVYEGGGILYYMNDSSQITRYVLNKSPVQTLK
;
A
#
# COMPACT_ATOMS: atom_id res chain seq x y z
N MET A 1 43.67 9.58 57.78
CA MET A 1 43.16 8.90 56.57
C MET A 1 41.64 8.74 56.65
N LYS A 2 40.88 9.82 56.39
CA LYS A 2 39.42 9.78 56.19
C LYS A 2 39.09 10.99 55.31
N ARG A 3 38.55 10.73 54.10
CA ARG A 3 37.82 11.63 53.18
C ARG A 3 38.24 11.35 51.73
N ALA A 4 37.65 10.30 51.15
CA ALA A 4 37.63 10.08 49.69
C ALA A 4 36.42 9.26 49.22
N HIS A 5 35.40 9.07 50.07
CA HIS A 5 34.24 8.22 49.74
C HIS A 5 32.95 9.01 49.46
N GLY A 6 32.95 10.33 49.70
CA GLY A 6 31.76 11.18 49.49
C GLY A 6 31.60 11.71 48.05
N LEU A 7 32.71 11.87 47.31
CA LEU A 7 32.68 12.49 45.97
C LEU A 7 32.30 11.49 44.87
N LEU A 8 32.70 10.21 45.02
CA LEU A 8 32.45 9.18 44.01
C LEU A 8 30.96 8.76 43.96
N ALA A 9 30.28 8.74 45.11
CA ALA A 9 28.84 8.45 45.17
C ALA A 9 28.00 9.56 44.52
N PHE A 10 28.43 10.83 44.62
CA PHE A 10 27.70 11.96 44.05
C PHE A 10 27.81 12.02 42.51
N VAL A 11 28.96 11.62 41.95
CA VAL A 11 29.16 11.54 40.49
C VAL A 11 28.38 10.38 39.87
N ILE A 12 28.25 9.24 40.57
CA ILE A 12 27.46 8.10 40.11
C ILE A 12 25.94 8.42 40.12
N VAL A 13 25.44 9.15 41.12
CA VAL A 13 24.02 9.56 41.16
C VAL A 13 23.68 10.57 40.05
N LEU A 14 24.58 11.49 39.71
CA LEU A 14 24.40 12.43 38.59
C LEU A 14 24.48 11.75 37.21
N PHE A 15 25.26 10.68 37.06
CA PHE A 15 25.29 9.90 35.82
C PHE A 15 24.10 8.94 35.66
N VAL A 16 23.52 8.45 36.76
CA VAL A 16 22.32 7.59 36.71
C VAL A 16 21.04 8.40 36.45
N CYS A 17 20.99 9.69 36.83
CA CYS A 17 19.85 10.56 36.51
C CYS A 17 19.83 11.10 35.06
N SER A 18 20.91 10.96 34.28
CA SER A 18 20.97 11.38 32.87
C SER A 18 20.70 10.24 31.86
N LEU A 19 20.44 9.03 32.36
CA LEU A 19 19.99 7.88 31.57
C LEU A 19 18.51 7.58 31.76
N ASN A 20 17.69 8.60 32.04
CA ASN A 20 16.27 8.49 31.71
C ASN A 20 16.19 8.50 30.18
N PRO A 21 15.81 7.41 29.50
CA PRO A 21 15.41 7.51 28.11
C PRO A 21 14.22 8.46 28.14
N GLY A 22 14.45 9.72 27.75
CA GLY A 22 13.42 10.73 27.74
C GLY A 22 12.20 10.09 27.11
N SER A 23 11.14 9.97 27.90
CA SER A 23 9.83 9.59 27.42
C SER A 23 9.45 10.69 26.45
N VAL A 24 9.86 10.55 25.19
CA VAL A 24 9.43 11.40 24.09
C VAL A 24 7.94 11.16 24.02
N SER A 25 7.18 12.06 24.65
CA SER A 25 5.73 12.07 24.61
C SER A 25 5.33 12.15 23.16
N ALA A 26 4.32 11.39 22.76
CA ALA A 26 3.75 11.49 21.43
C ALA A 26 3.33 12.95 21.17
N ASN A 27 3.57 13.44 19.96
CA ASN A 27 3.08 14.75 19.56
C ASN A 27 1.55 14.67 19.45
N GLN A 28 0.86 15.42 20.30
CA GLN A 28 -0.59 15.49 20.31
C GLN A 28 -1.04 16.77 19.63
N PHE A 29 -1.92 16.62 18.64
CA PHE A 29 -2.59 17.72 17.98
C PHE A 29 -4.05 17.72 18.40
N ALA A 30 -4.46 18.79 19.10
CA ALA A 30 -5.83 18.95 19.59
C ALA A 30 -6.86 19.10 18.44
N SER A 31 -6.38 19.51 17.27
CA SER A 31 -7.10 19.69 16.00
C SER A 31 -6.20 19.29 14.82
N LEU A 32 -6.72 19.35 13.59
CA LEU A 32 -5.89 19.21 12.39
C LEU A 32 -4.80 20.29 12.38
N PRO A 33 -3.51 19.95 12.18
CA PRO A 33 -2.47 20.96 12.05
C PRO A 33 -2.71 21.80 10.80
N LYS A 34 -2.09 22.98 10.72
CA LYS A 34 -2.16 23.80 9.51
C LYS A 34 -1.74 22.96 8.28
N PRO A 35 -2.58 22.89 7.23
CA PRO A 35 -2.21 22.23 5.99
C PRO A 35 -0.89 22.73 5.43
N ASP A 36 -0.08 21.82 4.90
CA ASP A 36 1.09 22.19 4.11
C ASP A 36 0.64 22.76 2.75
N TRP A 37 -0.37 22.13 2.16
CA TRP A 37 -1.11 22.63 1.00
C TRP A 37 -2.47 21.92 0.90
N THR A 38 -3.39 22.55 0.17
CA THR A 38 -4.70 22.02 -0.19
C THR A 38 -4.92 22.23 -1.69
N PHE A 39 -5.50 21.24 -2.36
CA PHE A 39 -5.94 21.31 -3.75
C PHE A 39 -7.43 20.98 -3.82
N SER A 40 -8.19 21.79 -4.56
CA SER A 40 -9.61 21.55 -4.82
C SER A 40 -9.79 20.97 -6.22
N VAL A 41 -10.44 19.82 -6.32
CA VAL A 41 -10.85 19.23 -7.59
C VAL A 41 -12.05 20.04 -8.12
N PRO A 42 -12.04 20.49 -9.39
CA PRO A 42 -13.03 21.42 -9.95
C PRO A 42 -14.51 20.98 -9.92
N GLU A 43 -14.85 19.69 -9.79
CA GLU A 43 -16.24 19.21 -9.82
C GLU A 43 -16.73 18.67 -8.47
N GLU A 44 -18.02 18.87 -8.15
CA GLU A 44 -18.63 18.65 -6.82
C GLU A 44 -19.11 17.20 -6.53
N HIS A 45 -18.81 16.23 -7.40
CA HIS A 45 -19.24 14.83 -7.21
C HIS A 45 -18.08 13.85 -7.43
N THR A 46 -17.01 14.00 -6.65
CA THR A 46 -15.86 13.10 -6.71
C THR A 46 -15.85 12.14 -5.53
N TYR A 47 -15.95 10.84 -5.80
CA TYR A 47 -15.60 9.82 -4.81
C TYR A 47 -14.08 9.81 -4.66
N MET A 48 -13.59 10.16 -3.47
CA MET A 48 -12.16 10.14 -3.17
C MET A 48 -11.79 8.92 -2.32
N SER A 49 -11.10 7.96 -2.94
CA SER A 49 -10.50 6.82 -2.24
C SER A 49 -8.98 6.83 -2.35
N ASN A 50 -8.31 6.25 -1.37
CA ASN A 50 -6.88 5.94 -1.40
C ASN A 50 -6.48 5.08 -2.61
N SER A 51 -7.39 4.23 -3.12
CA SER A 51 -7.20 3.49 -4.37
C SER A 51 -7.04 4.38 -5.62
N ASN A 52 -7.52 5.63 -5.57
CA ASN A 52 -7.39 6.62 -6.64
C ASN A 52 -6.06 7.37 -6.64
N VAL A 53 -5.18 7.08 -5.68
CA VAL A 53 -3.98 7.88 -5.46
C VAL A 53 -2.72 7.06 -5.70
N ARG A 54 -1.72 7.65 -6.34
CA ARG A 54 -0.34 7.17 -6.33
C ARG A 54 0.61 8.32 -6.08
N ILE A 55 1.56 8.11 -5.17
CA ILE A 55 2.53 9.11 -4.75
C ILE A 55 3.92 8.64 -5.15
N THR A 56 4.67 9.49 -5.86
CA THR A 56 6.08 9.28 -6.18
C THR A 56 6.95 10.18 -5.31
N ASP A 57 8.24 10.30 -5.61
CA ASP A 57 9.11 11.25 -4.91
C ASP A 57 8.77 12.71 -5.26
N THR A 58 8.19 12.95 -6.44
CA THR A 58 7.98 14.29 -7.01
C THR A 58 6.50 14.63 -7.25
N THR A 59 5.65 13.63 -7.49
CA THR A 59 4.25 13.82 -7.90
C THR A 59 3.25 13.16 -6.96
N TYR A 60 2.10 13.81 -6.82
CA TYR A 60 0.87 13.23 -6.30
C TYR A 60 -0.10 13.05 -7.48
N ASN A 61 -0.50 11.82 -7.76
CA ASN A 61 -1.30 11.46 -8.93
C ASN A 61 -2.67 11.00 -8.46
N TYR A 62 -3.73 11.57 -9.00
CA TYR A 62 -5.11 11.28 -8.62
C TYR A 62 -5.95 11.00 -9.87
N LEU A 63 -6.57 9.81 -9.93
CA LEU A 63 -7.58 9.47 -10.93
C LEU A 63 -8.96 9.77 -10.37
N SER A 64 -9.61 10.78 -10.93
CA SER A 64 -10.90 11.29 -10.47
C SER A 64 -12.07 10.67 -11.24
N MET A 65 -13.25 10.70 -10.62
CA MET A 65 -14.51 10.22 -11.21
C MET A 65 -15.04 11.10 -12.34
N ASP A 66 -14.58 12.35 -12.42
CA ASP A 66 -14.82 13.29 -13.53
C ASP A 66 -14.04 12.91 -14.81
N ASN A 67 -13.49 11.69 -14.87
CA ASN A 67 -12.67 11.19 -15.96
C ASN A 67 -11.33 11.93 -16.16
N GLN A 68 -10.92 12.78 -15.22
CA GLN A 68 -9.64 13.48 -15.24
C GLN A 68 -8.60 12.80 -14.36
N MET A 69 -7.37 12.85 -14.84
CA MET A 69 -6.17 12.55 -14.07
C MET A 69 -5.55 13.88 -13.66
N TYR A 70 -5.47 14.13 -12.35
CA TYR A 70 -4.80 15.28 -11.78
C TYR A 70 -3.40 14.88 -11.31
N ILE A 71 -2.38 15.54 -11.83
CA ILE A 71 -1.00 15.39 -11.38
C ILE A 71 -0.60 16.68 -10.68
N LEU A 72 -0.25 16.58 -9.40
CA LEU A 72 0.19 17.68 -8.57
C LEU A 72 1.68 17.54 -8.25
N ASN A 73 2.38 18.66 -8.12
CA ASN A 73 3.68 18.66 -7.48
C ASN A 73 3.49 18.28 -6.00
N LYS A 74 4.07 17.16 -5.59
CA LYS A 74 3.90 16.59 -4.24
C LYS A 74 4.26 17.57 -3.12
N LYS A 75 5.29 18.39 -3.33
CA LYS A 75 5.81 19.30 -2.32
C LYS A 75 4.96 20.57 -2.18
N THR A 76 4.44 21.09 -3.28
CA THR A 76 3.76 22.40 -3.28
C THR A 76 2.24 22.32 -3.46
N GLY A 77 1.69 21.15 -3.82
CA GLY A 77 0.27 20.99 -4.15
C GLY A 77 -0.15 21.68 -5.45
N LYS A 78 0.80 22.24 -6.21
CA LYS A 78 0.50 22.96 -7.46
C LYS A 78 0.12 21.95 -8.53
N LEU A 79 -0.99 22.21 -9.21
CA LEU A 79 -1.41 21.44 -10.38
C LEU A 79 -0.33 21.52 -11.47
N MET A 80 0.18 20.36 -11.86
CA MET A 80 1.09 20.20 -13.00
C MET A 80 0.30 19.91 -14.26
N SER A 81 -0.70 19.03 -14.18
CA SER A 81 -1.57 18.70 -15.31
C SER A 81 -2.95 18.21 -14.88
N SER A 82 -3.93 18.45 -15.75
CA SER A 82 -5.24 17.79 -15.75
C SER A 82 -5.48 17.19 -17.13
N THR A 83 -5.80 15.91 -17.21
CA THR A 83 -5.91 15.20 -18.49
C THR A 83 -7.03 14.18 -18.47
N SER A 84 -7.89 14.20 -19.49
CA SER A 84 -8.94 13.19 -19.64
C SER A 84 -8.34 11.83 -20.00
N TYR A 85 -8.27 10.93 -19.03
CA TYR A 85 -7.59 9.64 -19.22
C TYR A 85 -8.49 8.58 -19.87
N THR A 86 -9.80 8.78 -19.82
CA THR A 86 -10.80 7.89 -20.42
C THR A 86 -11.26 8.36 -21.81
N ALA A 87 -10.72 9.47 -22.31
CA ALA A 87 -11.06 9.99 -23.64
C ALA A 87 -10.90 8.90 -24.72
N GLY A 88 -12.00 8.64 -25.45
CA GLY A 88 -12.09 7.63 -26.50
C GLY A 88 -12.11 6.18 -25.99
N THR A 89 -12.52 5.94 -24.74
CA THR A 89 -12.59 4.61 -24.11
C THR A 89 -14.01 4.33 -23.61
N ASN A 90 -14.30 3.06 -23.29
CA ASN A 90 -15.55 2.67 -22.63
C ASN A 90 -15.44 2.72 -21.10
N LEU A 91 -14.35 3.27 -20.59
CA LEU A 91 -14.12 3.39 -19.16
C LEU A 91 -14.80 4.66 -18.67
N SER A 92 -15.66 4.55 -17.67
CA SER A 92 -16.21 5.74 -16.97
C SER A 92 -15.34 6.19 -15.81
N PHE A 93 -14.52 5.28 -15.27
CA PHE A 93 -13.63 5.53 -14.14
C PHE A 93 -12.73 4.32 -13.89
N SER A 94 -11.52 4.54 -13.36
CA SER A 94 -10.67 3.46 -12.85
C SER A 94 -9.84 3.90 -11.65
N PHE A 95 -9.28 2.90 -10.96
CA PHE A 95 -8.40 3.04 -9.82
C PHE A 95 -6.97 2.68 -10.20
N PHE A 96 -5.99 3.20 -9.47
CA PHE A 96 -4.62 2.70 -9.59
C PHE A 96 -4.50 1.27 -9.04
N GLY A 97 -3.51 0.53 -9.53
CA GLY A 97 -3.33 -0.89 -9.22
C GLY A 97 -3.39 -1.69 -10.52
N THR A 98 -4.35 -2.60 -10.64
CA THR A 98 -4.47 -3.47 -11.80
C THR A 98 -4.49 -2.71 -13.12
N TYR A 99 -5.17 -1.56 -13.22
CA TYR A 99 -5.36 -0.85 -14.49
C TYR A 99 -4.48 0.37 -14.70
N ALA A 100 -3.84 0.88 -13.65
CA ALA A 100 -2.97 2.05 -13.77
C ALA A 100 -1.77 1.98 -12.82
N GLN A 101 -0.62 2.44 -13.30
CA GLN A 101 0.66 2.44 -12.59
C GLN A 101 1.38 3.77 -12.82
N VAL A 102 2.26 4.15 -11.89
CA VAL A 102 3.12 5.34 -12.02
C VAL A 102 4.56 4.92 -11.75
N ASP A 103 5.47 5.23 -12.66
CA ASP A 103 6.89 4.94 -12.44
C ASP A 103 7.59 6.01 -11.58
N GLN A 104 8.86 5.76 -11.27
CA GLN A 104 9.70 6.65 -10.47
C GLN A 104 9.90 8.04 -11.10
N ASN A 105 9.72 8.18 -12.42
CA ASN A 105 9.82 9.46 -13.12
C ASN A 105 8.47 10.19 -13.18
N GLY A 106 7.41 9.60 -12.61
CA GLY A 106 6.06 10.15 -12.64
C GLY A 106 5.29 9.86 -13.93
N ILE A 107 5.82 9.03 -14.84
CA ILE A 107 5.08 8.63 -16.04
C ILE A 107 3.93 7.73 -15.61
N VAL A 108 2.73 8.06 -16.07
CA VAL A 108 1.50 7.33 -15.73
C VAL A 108 1.12 6.40 -16.88
N TYR A 109 0.92 5.12 -16.58
CA TYR A 109 0.52 4.10 -17.53
C TYR A 109 -0.89 3.65 -17.21
N ILE A 110 -1.81 3.76 -18.17
CA ILE A 110 -3.23 3.42 -17.98
C ILE A 110 -3.67 2.43 -19.05
N LEU A 111 -4.22 1.30 -18.59
CA LEU A 111 -4.83 0.27 -19.41
C LEU A 111 -6.34 0.49 -19.45
N THR A 112 -6.88 0.80 -20.62
CA THR A 112 -8.30 1.14 -20.81
C THR A 112 -8.95 0.29 -21.91
N PRO A 113 -10.20 -0.18 -21.72
CA PRO A 113 -10.95 -0.83 -22.77
C PRO A 113 -11.44 0.19 -23.82
N ILE A 114 -11.30 -0.15 -25.10
CA ILE A 114 -11.83 0.62 -26.24
C ILE A 114 -12.80 -0.23 -27.04
N LYS A 115 -13.97 0.30 -27.42
CA LYS A 115 -14.85 -0.34 -28.40
C LYS A 115 -14.43 0.11 -29.78
N ASN A 116 -14.26 -0.82 -30.72
CA ASN A 116 -14.26 -0.43 -32.13
C ASN A 116 -15.71 -0.30 -32.65
N ALA A 117 -15.86 0.22 -33.88
CA ALA A 117 -17.16 0.39 -34.54
C ALA A 117 -17.97 -0.92 -34.66
N ALA A 118 -17.30 -2.07 -34.67
CA ALA A 118 -17.93 -3.40 -34.72
C ALA A 118 -18.34 -3.95 -33.34
N GLY A 119 -18.19 -3.17 -32.28
CA GLY A 119 -18.58 -3.55 -30.92
C GLY A 119 -17.57 -4.40 -30.16
N VAL A 120 -16.40 -4.70 -30.75
CA VAL A 120 -15.35 -5.52 -30.13
C VAL A 120 -14.55 -4.66 -29.14
N VAL A 121 -14.46 -5.14 -27.90
CA VAL A 121 -13.65 -4.52 -26.85
C VAL A 121 -12.19 -4.96 -27.03
N LYS A 122 -11.31 -3.98 -27.24
CA LYS A 122 -9.85 -4.14 -27.22
C LYS A 122 -9.27 -3.43 -26.01
N GLN A 123 -8.03 -3.76 -25.64
CA GLN A 123 -7.32 -3.01 -24.60
C GLN A 123 -6.34 -2.02 -25.23
N ARG A 124 -6.23 -0.84 -24.63
CA ARG A 124 -5.25 0.18 -24.95
C ARG A 124 -4.41 0.47 -23.72
N LEU A 125 -3.10 0.32 -23.82
CA LEU A 125 -2.16 0.87 -22.85
C LEU A 125 -1.68 2.23 -23.36
N ARG A 126 -1.85 3.27 -22.55
CA ARG A 126 -1.38 4.63 -22.84
C ARG A 126 -0.41 5.10 -21.77
N ALA A 127 0.69 5.73 -22.19
CA ALA A 127 1.63 6.40 -21.30
C ALA A 127 1.45 7.91 -21.36
N TYR A 128 1.43 8.54 -20.19
CA TYR A 128 1.31 9.99 -20.02
C TYR A 128 2.54 10.53 -19.31
N HIS A 129 3.11 11.60 -19.84
CA HIS A 129 4.14 12.37 -19.16
C HIS A 129 3.52 13.12 -17.95
N PRO A 130 4.29 13.46 -16.89
CA PRO A 130 3.78 14.21 -15.73
C PRO A 130 3.14 15.59 -16.01
N ASP A 131 3.32 16.15 -17.20
CA ASP A 131 2.66 17.39 -17.65
C ASP A 131 1.34 17.12 -18.42
N GLY A 132 0.93 15.85 -18.52
CA GLY A 132 -0.34 15.42 -19.10
C GLY A 132 -0.31 15.04 -20.58
N HIS A 133 0.77 15.29 -21.33
CA HIS A 133 0.79 14.90 -22.74
C HIS A 133 0.99 13.40 -22.91
N VAL A 134 0.42 12.85 -23.99
CA VAL A 134 0.55 11.43 -24.34
C VAL A 134 1.94 11.17 -24.92
N LEU A 135 2.66 10.21 -24.35
CA LEU A 135 3.95 9.77 -24.85
C LEU A 135 3.80 8.75 -25.98
N TRP A 136 2.95 7.74 -25.78
CA TRP A 136 2.70 6.69 -26.75
C TRP A 136 1.46 5.86 -26.38
N ASP A 137 0.97 5.10 -27.37
CA ASP A 137 -0.13 4.14 -27.25
C ASP A 137 0.28 2.74 -27.71
N LYS A 138 -0.27 1.71 -27.05
CA LYS A 138 -0.23 0.32 -27.49
C LYS A 138 -1.64 -0.27 -27.48
N TYR A 139 -1.96 -1.01 -28.53
CA TYR A 139 -3.27 -1.64 -28.72
C TYR A 139 -3.13 -3.15 -28.75
N PHE A 140 -4.03 -3.84 -28.05
CA PHE A 140 -4.05 -5.29 -27.96
C PHE A 140 -5.28 -5.84 -28.69
N ASN A 141 -5.04 -6.77 -29.60
CA ASN A 141 -6.10 -7.36 -30.44
C ASN A 141 -6.73 -8.61 -29.81
N GLU A 142 -6.22 -9.05 -28.66
CA GLU A 142 -6.77 -10.16 -27.89
C GLU A 142 -8.21 -9.90 -27.45
N LYS A 143 -9.08 -10.90 -27.64
CA LYS A 143 -10.40 -10.91 -27.02
C LYS A 143 -10.25 -11.20 -25.54
N ILE A 144 -10.57 -10.23 -24.69
CA ILE A 144 -10.44 -10.34 -23.23
C ILE A 144 -11.67 -11.04 -22.65
N ARG A 145 -11.45 -11.99 -21.74
CA ARG A 145 -12.52 -12.67 -21.00
C ARG A 145 -12.92 -11.89 -19.76
N SER A 146 -11.93 -11.54 -18.95
CA SER A 146 -12.16 -11.09 -17.57
C SER A 146 -11.06 -10.13 -17.13
N LEU A 147 -9.88 -10.66 -16.79
CA LEU A 147 -8.84 -9.87 -16.15
C LEU A 147 -7.86 -9.28 -17.17
N SER A 148 -7.47 -8.04 -16.93
CA SER A 148 -6.33 -7.42 -17.62
C SER A 148 -5.64 -6.49 -16.65
N GLY A 149 -4.33 -6.34 -16.75
CA GLY A 149 -3.63 -5.41 -15.90
C GLY A 149 -2.26 -5.01 -16.38
N VAL A 150 -1.73 -3.96 -15.74
CA VAL A 150 -0.41 -3.38 -15.95
C VAL A 150 0.34 -3.34 -14.63
N SER A 151 1.63 -3.66 -14.66
CA SER A 151 2.52 -3.61 -13.51
C SER A 151 3.89 -3.09 -13.94
N LEU A 152 4.58 -2.42 -13.01
CA LEU A 152 5.99 -2.08 -13.16
C LEU A 152 6.84 -3.25 -12.69
N MET A 153 7.79 -3.62 -13.53
CA MET A 153 8.79 -4.62 -13.23
C MET A 153 9.91 -3.99 -12.40
N PRO A 154 10.66 -4.77 -11.58
CA PRO A 154 11.75 -4.25 -10.77
C PRO A 154 12.88 -3.55 -11.54
N ASP A 155 13.02 -3.89 -12.83
CA ASP A 155 13.99 -3.28 -13.75
C ASP A 155 13.44 -2.00 -14.42
N GLY A 156 12.25 -1.55 -14.05
CA GLY A 156 11.58 -0.37 -14.60
C GLY A 156 10.80 -0.62 -15.89
N ASN A 157 10.83 -1.83 -16.46
CA ASN A 157 10.01 -2.17 -17.62
C ASN A 157 8.54 -2.35 -17.23
N LEU A 158 7.67 -2.30 -18.24
CA LEU A 158 6.24 -2.53 -18.08
C LEU A 158 5.91 -3.98 -18.37
N PHE A 159 5.07 -4.56 -17.53
CA PHE A 159 4.44 -5.85 -17.73
C PHE A 159 2.93 -5.65 -17.87
N VAL A 160 2.39 -6.00 -19.03
CA VAL A 160 0.93 -6.01 -19.27
C VAL A 160 0.47 -7.43 -19.44
N TYR A 161 -0.63 -7.82 -18.80
CA TYR A 161 -1.22 -9.14 -18.93
C TYR A 161 -2.71 -9.08 -19.24
N LEU A 162 -3.16 -10.05 -20.02
CA LEU A 162 -4.49 -10.13 -20.61
C LEU A 162 -5.01 -11.57 -20.48
N GLU A 163 -6.07 -11.78 -19.69
CA GLU A 163 -6.81 -13.03 -19.66
C GLU A 163 -7.75 -13.09 -20.86
N THR A 164 -7.44 -13.99 -21.79
CA THR A 164 -8.14 -14.08 -23.07
C THR A 164 -9.39 -14.97 -22.97
N ALA A 165 -10.29 -14.84 -23.94
CA ALA A 165 -11.46 -15.73 -24.12
C ALA A 165 -11.13 -17.22 -24.29
N SER A 166 -9.85 -17.57 -24.48
CA SER A 166 -9.36 -18.96 -24.55
C SER A 166 -8.86 -19.51 -23.21
N ASP A 167 -9.08 -18.78 -22.11
CA ASP A 167 -8.63 -19.08 -20.74
C ASP A 167 -7.10 -19.08 -20.59
N ARG A 168 -6.41 -18.59 -21.62
CA ARG A 168 -4.97 -18.33 -21.61
C ARG A 168 -4.70 -16.92 -21.16
N VAL A 169 -3.64 -16.74 -20.39
CA VAL A 169 -3.10 -15.42 -20.10
C VAL A 169 -1.98 -15.13 -21.10
N ILE A 170 -2.06 -13.97 -21.74
CA ILE A 170 -1.01 -13.44 -22.61
C ILE A 170 -0.39 -12.24 -21.91
N SER A 171 0.93 -12.15 -21.90
CA SER A 171 1.62 -10.96 -21.41
C SER A 171 2.51 -10.32 -22.45
N TYR A 172 2.74 -9.03 -22.26
CA TYR A 172 3.58 -8.17 -23.07
C TYR A 172 4.56 -7.43 -22.17
N ARG A 173 5.78 -7.22 -22.67
CA ARG A 173 6.77 -6.36 -22.02
C ARG A 173 7.11 -5.16 -22.88
N TYR A 174 7.23 -4.00 -22.25
CA TYR A 174 7.63 -2.77 -22.90
C TYR A 174 8.65 -1.99 -22.07
N THR A 175 9.52 -1.24 -22.71
CA THR A 175 10.30 -0.20 -22.02
C THR A 175 9.39 0.98 -21.64
N PRO A 176 9.81 1.87 -20.72
CA PRO A 176 9.11 3.14 -20.47
C PRO A 176 8.90 4.01 -21.71
N LYS A 177 9.75 3.84 -22.74
CA LYS A 177 9.64 4.52 -24.04
C LYS A 177 8.66 3.84 -25.01
N GLY A 178 8.03 2.74 -24.60
CA GLY A 178 7.08 1.99 -25.42
C GLY A 178 7.72 1.04 -26.42
N GLU A 179 9.00 0.71 -26.29
CA GLU A 179 9.66 -0.28 -27.14
C GLU A 179 9.24 -1.69 -26.72
N PHE A 180 8.89 -2.55 -27.67
CA PHE A 180 8.43 -3.91 -27.39
C PHE A 180 9.60 -4.84 -27.04
N LEU A 181 9.49 -5.53 -25.91
CA LEU A 181 10.55 -6.43 -25.39
C LEU A 181 10.18 -7.91 -25.48
N GLY A 182 8.92 -8.24 -25.74
CA GLY A 182 8.51 -9.63 -25.91
C GLY A 182 7.08 -9.92 -25.46
N LYS A 183 6.58 -11.06 -25.91
CA LYS A 183 5.24 -11.59 -25.66
C LYS A 183 5.37 -13.01 -25.10
N ASN A 184 4.61 -13.32 -24.06
CA ASN A 184 4.60 -14.64 -23.44
C ASN A 184 3.15 -15.15 -23.34
N ILE A 185 2.99 -16.48 -23.43
CA ILE A 185 1.74 -17.17 -23.17
C ILE A 185 1.92 -17.97 -21.88
N TRP A 186 0.96 -17.85 -20.97
CA TRP A 186 0.98 -18.48 -19.68
C TRP A 186 -0.12 -19.53 -19.59
N ASN A 187 0.23 -20.69 -19.02
CA ASN A 187 -0.70 -21.77 -18.68
C ASN A 187 -1.18 -21.66 -17.21
N ALA A 188 -1.06 -20.48 -16.61
CA ALA A 188 -1.40 -20.19 -15.23
C ALA A 188 -2.02 -18.79 -15.14
N SER A 189 -2.86 -18.59 -14.14
CA SER A 189 -3.43 -17.27 -13.85
C SER A 189 -2.38 -16.37 -13.23
N ILE A 190 -2.44 -15.08 -13.52
CA ILE A 190 -1.62 -14.05 -12.86
C ILE A 190 -2.45 -13.45 -11.74
N TYR A 191 -1.93 -13.47 -10.51
CA TYR A 191 -2.70 -13.07 -9.33
C TYR A 191 -2.76 -11.54 -9.16
N TYR A 192 -1.60 -10.87 -9.10
CA TYR A 192 -1.50 -9.40 -8.93
C TYR A 192 -0.37 -8.75 -9.76
N GLY A 193 0.03 -9.37 -10.87
CA GLY A 193 1.19 -8.92 -11.64
C GLY A 193 2.49 -9.01 -10.84
N PHE A 194 3.32 -7.96 -10.89
CA PHE A 194 4.56 -7.88 -10.12
C PHE A 194 4.31 -7.35 -8.70
N VAL A 195 4.69 -8.15 -7.72
CA VAL A 195 4.55 -7.86 -6.30
C VAL A 195 5.85 -8.24 -5.59
N ASP A 196 6.43 -7.30 -4.83
CA ASP A 196 7.62 -7.50 -3.99
C ASP A 196 8.80 -8.11 -4.78
N GLY A 197 8.99 -7.63 -6.01
CA GLY A 197 10.08 -8.07 -6.87
C GLY A 197 9.75 -9.24 -7.80
N TYR A 198 8.62 -9.92 -7.62
CA TYR A 198 8.29 -11.12 -8.38
C TYR A 198 6.97 -11.02 -9.12
N LEU A 199 6.91 -11.59 -10.33
CA LEU A 199 5.64 -11.96 -10.95
C LEU A 199 5.11 -13.22 -10.26
N GLN A 200 3.85 -13.17 -9.82
CA GLN A 200 3.20 -14.28 -9.14
C GLN A 200 2.15 -14.92 -10.04
N THR A 201 2.34 -16.21 -10.36
CA THR A 201 1.33 -17.02 -11.05
C THR A 201 0.77 -18.07 -10.12
N ILE A 202 -0.52 -18.39 -10.26
CA ILE A 202 -1.20 -19.44 -9.51
C ILE A 202 -1.87 -20.42 -10.46
N ASN A 203 -1.76 -21.71 -10.15
CA ASN A 203 -2.48 -22.76 -10.84
C ASN A 203 -3.00 -23.82 -9.87
N ARG A 204 -4.25 -24.24 -10.08
CA ARG A 204 -4.86 -25.33 -9.32
C ARG A 204 -4.12 -26.63 -9.62
N THR A 205 -3.69 -27.34 -8.59
CA THR A 205 -3.06 -28.68 -8.73
C THR A 205 -3.99 -29.80 -8.32
N SER A 206 -4.94 -29.54 -7.43
CA SER A 206 -6.00 -30.49 -7.06
C SER A 206 -7.25 -29.75 -6.57
N LYS A 207 -8.25 -30.48 -6.07
CA LYS A 207 -9.42 -29.85 -5.46
C LYS A 207 -9.06 -28.98 -4.25
N THR A 208 -8.03 -29.35 -3.50
CA THR A 208 -7.64 -28.76 -2.22
C THR A 208 -6.21 -28.20 -2.21
N SER A 209 -5.58 -28.08 -3.37
CA SER A 209 -4.22 -27.55 -3.46
C SER A 209 -4.01 -26.71 -4.71
N SER A 210 -3.13 -25.73 -4.57
CA SER A 210 -2.66 -24.89 -5.67
C SER A 210 -1.14 -24.76 -5.61
N ARG A 211 -0.57 -24.39 -6.75
CA ARG A 211 0.85 -24.07 -6.89
C ARG A 211 0.99 -22.59 -7.20
N MET A 212 1.84 -21.92 -6.44
CA MET A 212 2.31 -20.58 -6.74
C MET A 212 3.70 -20.67 -7.35
N THR A 213 3.94 -19.92 -8.41
CA THR A 213 5.26 -19.85 -9.07
C THR A 213 5.67 -18.39 -9.19
N TYR A 214 6.93 -18.12 -8.86
CA TYR A 214 7.49 -16.79 -8.75
C TYR A 214 8.59 -16.59 -9.79
N TYR A 215 8.49 -15.52 -10.57
CA TYR A 215 9.43 -15.20 -11.65
C TYR A 215 10.11 -13.86 -11.39
N ASP A 216 11.37 -13.74 -11.79
CA ASP A 216 12.10 -12.47 -11.77
C ASP A 216 11.67 -11.54 -12.92
N SER A 217 12.30 -10.36 -13.03
CA SER A 217 12.06 -9.41 -14.14
C SER A 217 12.46 -9.97 -15.52
N LYS A 218 13.29 -11.02 -15.58
CA LYS A 218 13.59 -11.72 -16.84
C LYS A 218 12.56 -12.78 -17.19
N LEU A 219 11.51 -12.93 -16.36
CA LEU A 219 10.50 -13.99 -16.43
C LEU A 219 11.10 -15.39 -16.25
N LYS A 220 12.25 -15.50 -15.58
CA LYS A 220 12.84 -16.77 -15.20
C LYS A 220 12.27 -17.20 -13.86
N GLU A 221 11.78 -18.43 -13.79
CA GLU A 221 11.31 -19.03 -12.55
C GLU A 221 12.43 -19.03 -11.50
N GLN A 222 12.13 -18.49 -10.33
CA GLN A 222 13.04 -18.45 -9.19
C GLN A 222 12.71 -19.54 -8.19
N PHE A 223 11.43 -19.71 -7.88
CA PHE A 223 10.94 -20.80 -7.03
C PHE A 223 9.44 -21.02 -7.22
N ARG A 224 8.96 -22.15 -6.71
CA ARG A 224 7.54 -22.51 -6.66
C ARG A 224 7.18 -23.06 -5.30
N TYR A 225 5.94 -22.86 -4.88
CA TYR A 225 5.40 -23.40 -3.63
C TYR A 225 4.07 -24.09 -3.90
N ASN A 226 3.98 -25.37 -3.53
CA ASN A 226 2.73 -26.11 -3.55
C ASN A 226 2.11 -25.98 -2.16
N PHE A 227 0.90 -25.44 -2.09
CA PHE A 227 0.19 -25.30 -0.82
C PHE A 227 -1.11 -26.09 -0.83
N ASP A 228 -1.34 -26.79 0.27
CA ASP A 228 -2.60 -27.46 0.57
C ASP A 228 -3.46 -26.53 1.43
N PHE A 229 -4.75 -26.39 1.09
CA PHE A 229 -5.68 -25.52 1.82
C PHE A 229 -5.89 -25.95 3.28
N LYS A 230 -5.51 -27.19 3.65
CA LYS A 230 -5.47 -27.65 5.05
C LYS A 230 -4.39 -26.93 5.87
N GLU A 231 -3.36 -26.38 5.24
CA GLU A 231 -2.33 -25.58 5.93
C GLU A 231 -2.77 -24.14 6.17
N GLY A 232 -3.78 -23.67 5.44
CA GLY A 232 -4.27 -22.31 5.44
C GLY A 232 -4.46 -21.76 4.03
N VAL A 233 -5.04 -20.56 3.96
CA VAL A 233 -5.10 -19.73 2.76
C VAL A 233 -3.78 -18.96 2.64
N PHE A 234 -3.28 -18.85 1.41
CA PHE A 234 -2.11 -18.02 1.14
C PHE A 234 -2.45 -16.54 1.31
N ALA A 235 -1.63 -15.82 2.07
CA ALA A 235 -1.86 -14.42 2.42
C ALA A 235 -0.84 -13.46 1.77
N GLY A 236 0.27 -13.96 1.23
CA GLY A 236 1.24 -13.13 0.52
C GLY A 236 2.68 -13.64 0.59
N LEU A 237 3.53 -13.08 -0.27
CA LEU A 237 4.99 -13.16 -0.17
C LEU A 237 5.47 -11.84 0.44
N GLY A 238 6.20 -11.90 1.55
CA GLY A 238 6.80 -10.72 2.15
C GLY A 238 8.04 -10.23 1.43
N TYR A 239 8.39 -8.96 1.67
CA TYR A 239 9.67 -8.38 1.24
C TYR A 239 10.89 -9.10 1.88
N ASP A 240 10.69 -9.72 3.04
CA ASP A 240 11.67 -10.60 3.69
C ASP A 240 11.85 -11.95 3.00
N GLY A 241 11.07 -12.23 1.95
CA GLY A 241 11.12 -13.46 1.18
C GLY A 241 10.38 -14.63 1.82
N TYR A 242 9.62 -14.40 2.89
CA TYR A 242 8.79 -15.44 3.52
C TYR A 242 7.41 -15.54 2.87
N LEU A 243 6.94 -16.78 2.77
CA LEU A 243 5.58 -17.11 2.38
C LEU A 243 4.70 -17.06 3.61
N TYR A 244 3.59 -16.36 3.52
CA TYR A 244 2.70 -16.20 4.63
C TYR A 244 1.35 -16.87 4.40
N LEU A 245 0.86 -17.54 5.44
CA LEU A 245 -0.40 -18.27 5.43
C LEU A 245 -1.27 -17.88 6.62
N GLU A 246 -2.56 -17.84 6.37
CA GLU A 246 -3.60 -17.65 7.37
C GLU A 246 -4.49 -18.89 7.44
N LYS A 247 -4.75 -19.39 8.65
CA LYS A 247 -5.65 -20.53 8.86
C LYS A 247 -6.61 -20.27 10.00
N ASN A 248 -7.90 -20.26 9.70
CA ASN A 248 -8.96 -20.31 10.69
C ASN A 248 -8.99 -21.71 11.34
N LEU A 249 -8.87 -21.75 12.67
CA LEU A 249 -8.85 -22.97 13.47
C LEU A 249 -10.20 -23.26 14.16
N GLY A 250 -11.23 -22.47 13.88
CA GLY A 250 -12.51 -22.49 14.58
C GLY A 250 -12.45 -21.75 15.92
N ASN A 251 -13.60 -21.62 16.59
CA ASN A 251 -13.73 -20.99 17.92
C ASN A 251 -13.09 -19.59 18.02
N ASN A 252 -13.22 -18.78 16.98
CA ASN A 252 -12.60 -17.45 16.85
C ASN A 252 -11.07 -17.45 17.03
N VAL A 253 -10.40 -18.56 16.67
CA VAL A 253 -8.94 -18.66 16.67
C VAL A 253 -8.44 -18.69 15.23
N THR A 254 -7.54 -17.76 14.91
CA THR A 254 -6.83 -17.74 13.62
C THR A 254 -5.34 -17.89 13.86
N SER A 255 -4.69 -18.70 13.04
CA SER A 255 -3.23 -18.84 13.02
C SER A 255 -2.62 -18.18 11.80
N PHE A 256 -1.50 -17.49 12.02
CA PHE A 256 -0.69 -16.82 11.03
C PHE A 256 0.67 -17.50 11.03
N THR A 257 1.12 -17.97 9.87
CA THR A 257 2.36 -18.73 9.74
C THR A 257 3.25 -18.12 8.67
N ALA A 258 4.52 -17.95 9.00
CA ALA A 258 5.57 -17.62 8.04
C ALA A 258 6.39 -18.86 7.71
N LYS A 259 6.66 -19.06 6.41
CA LYS A 259 7.46 -20.15 5.88
C LYS A 259 8.57 -19.62 4.97
N THR A 260 9.67 -20.36 4.90
CA THR A 260 10.67 -20.15 3.84
C THR A 260 10.09 -20.57 2.48
N LYS A 261 10.79 -20.25 1.39
CA LYS A 261 10.40 -20.62 0.02
C LYS A 261 10.34 -22.13 -0.19
N GLU A 262 11.06 -22.89 0.63
CA GLU A 262 11.07 -24.36 0.66
C GLU A 262 9.97 -24.94 1.56
N GLY A 263 9.15 -24.10 2.19
CA GLY A 263 8.03 -24.50 3.03
C GLY A 263 8.38 -24.77 4.50
N LYS A 264 9.61 -24.50 4.94
CA LYS A 264 10.00 -24.63 6.35
C LYS A 264 9.33 -23.55 7.18
N VAL A 265 8.63 -23.94 8.24
CA VAL A 265 8.02 -22.99 9.19
C VAL A 265 9.12 -22.20 9.90
N VAL A 266 9.03 -20.87 9.81
CA VAL A 266 9.90 -19.92 10.53
C VAL A 266 9.26 -19.56 11.86
N TRP A 267 7.96 -19.22 11.83
CA TRP A 267 7.17 -18.97 13.04
C TRP A 267 5.68 -19.16 12.76
N THR A 268 4.92 -19.43 13.83
CA THR A 268 3.46 -19.45 13.83
C THR A 268 2.95 -18.64 15.02
N LYS A 269 1.97 -17.78 14.81
CA LYS A 269 1.24 -17.04 15.84
C LYS A 269 -0.23 -17.37 15.79
N LYS A 270 -0.83 -17.57 16.96
CA LYS A 270 -2.27 -17.80 17.12
C LYS A 270 -2.86 -16.60 17.82
N ILE A 271 -3.98 -16.13 17.29
CA ILE A 271 -4.76 -15.04 17.88
C ILE A 271 -6.15 -15.60 18.17
N SER A 272 -6.53 -15.54 19.44
CA SER A 272 -7.86 -15.94 19.91
C SER A 272 -8.80 -14.74 19.94
N ASN A 273 -10.11 -15.01 19.91
CA ASN A 273 -11.16 -14.00 19.89
C ASN A 273 -11.04 -13.04 18.70
N LEU A 274 -10.60 -13.53 17.55
CA LEU A 274 -10.54 -12.74 16.33
C LEU A 274 -11.94 -12.70 15.71
N ILE A 275 -12.69 -11.61 15.94
CA ILE A 275 -13.92 -11.35 15.19
C ILE A 275 -13.47 -10.77 13.85
N TYR A 276 -13.59 -11.58 12.81
CA TYR A 276 -13.27 -11.20 11.44
C TYR A 276 -14.34 -10.23 10.94
N ARG A 277 -13.98 -8.95 10.74
CA ARG A 277 -14.72 -8.05 9.84
C ARG A 277 -13.97 -8.02 8.52
N GLU A 278 -14.73 -8.16 7.44
CA GLU A 278 -14.25 -8.18 6.05
C GLU A 278 -13.25 -7.08 5.72
N GLY A 279 -12.31 -7.40 4.83
CA GLY A 279 -11.51 -6.43 4.11
C GLY A 279 -10.08 -6.92 3.84
N GLN A 280 -9.92 -7.84 2.89
CA GLN A 280 -8.61 -8.22 2.31
C GLN A 280 -7.87 -7.06 1.60
N ASN A 281 -8.25 -5.80 1.84
CA ASN A 281 -7.72 -4.62 1.15
C ASN A 281 -6.90 -3.69 2.05
N ASN A 282 -6.45 -4.09 3.24
CA ASN A 282 -5.82 -3.15 4.17
C ASN A 282 -4.33 -2.82 3.92
N SER A 283 -3.89 -3.04 2.68
CA SER A 283 -2.71 -2.35 2.14
C SER A 283 -2.99 -1.93 0.70
N GLU A 284 -3.98 -1.09 0.46
CA GLU A 284 -4.08 -0.42 -0.84
C GLU A 284 -2.76 0.36 -1.03
N ARG A 285 -1.97 -0.10 -2.00
CA ARG A 285 -0.56 0.27 -2.20
C ARG A 285 -0.46 1.71 -2.68
N VAL A 286 -0.58 2.69 -1.78
CA VAL A 286 -0.45 4.09 -2.17
C VAL A 286 1.01 4.53 -2.30
N SER A 287 1.95 3.78 -1.70
CA SER A 287 3.39 4.05 -1.72
C SER A 287 4.23 2.79 -1.97
N LYS A 288 5.53 3.01 -2.23
CA LYS A 288 6.58 1.99 -2.37
C LYS A 288 6.69 1.18 -1.07
N ASP A 289 6.74 -0.15 -1.16
CA ASP A 289 7.19 -1.05 -0.07
C ASP A 289 6.34 -1.08 1.23
N VAL A 290 5.01 -1.08 1.11
CA VAL A 290 4.02 -1.09 2.21
C VAL A 290 4.18 -2.28 3.19
N PHE A 291 4.91 -3.34 2.83
CA PHE A 291 5.18 -4.52 3.67
C PHE A 291 6.64 -4.68 4.14
N SER A 292 7.46 -3.63 4.09
CA SER A 292 8.87 -3.71 4.50
C SER A 292 9.12 -4.07 5.98
N PHE A 293 8.10 -4.03 6.86
CA PHE A 293 8.25 -4.28 8.30
C PHE A 293 7.45 -5.45 8.89
N GLY A 294 6.50 -6.06 8.18
CA GLY A 294 5.68 -7.13 8.76
C GLY A 294 4.73 -7.82 7.81
N PHE A 295 4.14 -8.91 8.29
CA PHE A 295 3.18 -9.74 7.55
C PHE A 295 1.81 -9.08 7.45
N THR A 296 1.30 -8.48 8.54
CA THR A 296 -0.08 -8.00 8.60
C THR A 296 -0.38 -7.08 9.79
N GLY A 297 -1.36 -6.20 9.61
CA GLY A 297 -2.10 -5.53 10.67
C GLY A 297 -3.52 -6.11 10.79
N ILE A 298 -3.99 -6.36 12.00
CA ILE A 298 -5.27 -7.01 12.27
C ILE A 298 -6.08 -6.12 13.19
N LEU A 299 -7.27 -5.73 12.75
CA LEU A 299 -8.26 -5.01 13.55
C LEU A 299 -9.23 -6.03 14.14
N SER A 300 -9.27 -6.15 15.47
CA SER A 300 -10.21 -7.07 16.12
C SER A 300 -10.51 -6.68 17.57
N ASN A 301 -11.80 -6.68 17.94
CA ASN A 301 -12.29 -6.46 19.30
C ASN A 301 -11.69 -5.23 20.00
N GLY A 302 -11.64 -4.09 19.31
CA GLY A 302 -11.06 -2.85 19.86
C GLY A 302 -9.54 -2.91 20.03
N ASN A 303 -8.86 -3.79 19.29
CA ASN A 303 -7.41 -3.86 19.23
C ASN A 303 -6.92 -3.79 17.79
N PHE A 304 -5.74 -3.19 17.63
CA PHE A 304 -4.89 -3.37 16.48
C PHE A 304 -3.72 -4.28 16.87
N ILE A 305 -3.53 -5.35 16.11
CA ILE A 305 -2.45 -6.33 16.30
C ILE A 305 -1.55 -6.28 15.08
N PHE A 306 -0.25 -6.09 15.31
CA PHE A 306 0.77 -6.10 14.28
C PHE A 306 1.70 -7.29 14.50
N ILE A 307 2.00 -8.03 13.44
CA ILE A 307 3.01 -9.10 13.48
C ILE A 307 4.16 -8.72 12.55
N ASP A 308 5.33 -8.49 13.14
CA ASP A 308 6.53 -8.16 12.38
C ASP A 308 7.11 -9.40 11.66
N ARG A 309 8.10 -9.17 10.78
CA ARG A 309 8.79 -10.24 10.02
C ARG A 309 9.46 -11.32 10.88
N LYS A 310 9.82 -11.01 12.12
CA LYS A 310 10.42 -11.95 13.09
C LYS A 310 9.35 -12.73 13.86
N GLY A 311 8.06 -12.49 13.56
CA GLY A 311 6.94 -13.06 14.29
C GLY A 311 6.72 -12.38 15.63
N VAL A 312 7.29 -11.20 15.88
CA VAL A 312 6.96 -10.44 17.09
C VAL A 312 5.57 -9.86 16.95
N MET A 313 4.70 -10.20 17.90
CA MET A 313 3.34 -9.67 17.96
C MET A 313 3.27 -8.48 18.91
N GLN A 314 2.79 -7.35 18.40
CA GLN A 314 2.59 -6.12 19.16
C GLN A 314 1.11 -5.74 19.09
N THR A 315 0.51 -5.39 20.23
CA THR A 315 -0.91 -5.06 20.32
C THR A 315 -1.10 -3.69 20.95
N VAL A 316 -2.00 -2.89 20.37
CA VAL A 316 -2.50 -1.66 20.96
C VAL A 316 -4.02 -1.70 21.00
N LYS A 317 -4.61 -1.10 22.05
CA LYS A 317 -6.05 -0.86 22.07
C LYS A 317 -6.36 0.26 21.08
N ALA A 318 -7.21 -0.03 20.11
CA ALA A 318 -7.64 0.91 19.09
C ALA A 318 -8.99 0.45 18.53
N SER A 319 -9.96 1.36 18.46
CA SER A 319 -11.24 1.12 17.77
C SER A 319 -11.13 1.56 16.31
N ALA A 320 -9.99 1.23 15.68
CA ALA A 320 -9.69 1.69 14.34
C ALA A 320 -10.57 1.00 13.31
N LYS A 321 -11.07 1.79 12.35
CA LYS A 321 -11.86 1.33 11.21
C LYS A 321 -10.96 0.89 10.05
N SER A 322 -9.79 1.50 9.94
CA SER A 322 -8.79 1.16 8.92
C SER A 322 -7.38 1.43 9.44
N TYR A 323 -6.40 0.88 8.74
CA TYR A 323 -4.98 1.16 8.98
C TYR A 323 -4.21 1.24 7.67
N GLN A 324 -3.06 1.92 7.69
CA GLN A 324 -2.10 1.95 6.59
C GLN A 324 -0.68 1.87 7.14
N THR A 325 0.16 1.05 6.53
CA THR A 325 1.58 0.93 6.86
C THR A 325 2.45 1.72 5.89
N ALA A 326 3.65 2.11 6.31
CA ALA A 326 4.60 2.81 5.48
C ALA A 326 6.00 2.18 5.54
N SER A 327 6.84 2.53 4.56
CA SER A 327 8.17 1.95 4.36
C SER A 327 9.25 2.44 5.34
N ASP A 328 8.89 3.30 6.29
CA ASP A 328 9.71 3.67 7.43
C ASP A 328 9.35 2.88 8.71
N GLY A 329 8.43 1.93 8.59
CA GLY A 329 8.00 1.05 9.68
C GLY A 329 7.00 1.69 10.62
N THR A 330 6.34 2.74 10.16
CA THR A 330 5.21 3.34 10.85
C THR A 330 3.88 2.75 10.39
N VAL A 331 2.87 2.86 11.25
CA VAL A 331 1.48 2.48 10.97
C VAL A 331 0.55 3.58 11.42
N MET A 332 -0.32 4.01 10.52
CA MET A 332 -1.43 4.92 10.80
C MET A 332 -2.69 4.10 11.08
N LEU A 333 -3.37 4.40 12.18
CA LEU A 333 -4.68 3.88 12.55
C LEU A 333 -5.71 5.02 12.47
N VAL A 334 -6.84 4.76 11.80
CA VAL A 334 -7.93 5.72 11.66
C VAL A 334 -9.12 5.28 12.50
N GLU A 335 -9.50 6.08 13.48
CA GLU A 335 -10.66 5.92 14.36
C GLU A 335 -11.71 7.00 14.03
N ASP A 336 -12.90 6.92 14.63
CA ASP A 336 -13.99 7.89 14.41
C ASP A 336 -13.58 9.35 14.63
N SER A 337 -12.89 9.61 15.74
CA SER A 337 -12.54 10.95 16.20
C SER A 337 -11.05 11.22 16.21
N LYS A 338 -10.21 10.29 15.74
CA LYS A 338 -8.76 10.53 15.72
C LYS A 338 -8.03 9.66 14.73
N VAL A 339 -6.87 10.16 14.32
CA VAL A 339 -5.81 9.40 13.66
C VAL A 339 -4.65 9.24 14.63
N SER A 340 -4.15 8.01 14.75
CA SER A 340 -2.98 7.70 15.58
C SER A 340 -1.90 7.04 14.75
N ILE A 341 -0.67 7.51 14.85
CA ILE A 341 0.47 6.95 14.12
C ILE A 341 1.46 6.37 15.11
N TYR A 342 1.85 5.13 14.87
CA TYR A 342 2.77 4.38 15.71
C TYR A 342 4.00 3.94 14.93
N GLN A 343 5.14 3.83 15.62
CA GLN A 343 6.32 3.13 15.14
C GLN A 343 6.26 1.67 15.54
N ALA A 344 6.45 0.77 14.57
CA ALA A 344 6.72 -0.65 14.85
C ALA A 344 8.00 -0.78 15.66
N SER A 345 7.91 -1.40 16.85
CA SER A 345 9.12 -1.62 17.64
C SER A 345 9.98 -2.73 17.03
N LYS A 346 11.31 -2.58 17.16
CA LYS A 346 12.31 -3.58 16.77
C LYS A 346 12.46 -4.72 17.78
N SER A 347 11.86 -4.60 18.98
CA SER A 347 12.00 -5.56 20.08
C SER A 347 10.68 -6.23 20.45
N ALA A 348 10.76 -7.52 20.77
CA ALA A 348 9.64 -8.37 21.19
C ALA A 348 8.96 -7.95 22.50
N THR A 349 9.64 -7.16 23.31
CA THR A 349 9.19 -6.78 24.65
C THR A 349 8.48 -5.44 24.69
N THR A 350 8.48 -4.69 23.58
CA THR A 350 7.98 -3.32 23.51
C THR A 350 6.76 -3.24 22.63
N LYS A 351 5.71 -2.57 23.11
CA LYS A 351 4.52 -2.23 22.33
C LYS A 351 4.89 -1.24 21.22
N LEU A 352 3.99 -1.12 20.24
CA LEU A 352 4.03 -0.04 19.25
C LEU A 352 4.21 1.31 19.97
N LYS A 353 5.21 2.10 19.56
CA LYS A 353 5.46 3.42 20.14
C LYS A 353 4.56 4.43 19.45
N LEU A 354 3.63 5.04 20.17
CA LEU A 354 2.82 6.14 19.65
C LEU A 354 3.74 7.33 19.32
N LEU A 355 3.66 7.82 18.08
CA LEU A 355 4.43 8.98 17.62
C LEU A 355 3.57 10.23 17.54
N TYR A 356 2.38 10.11 16.93
CA TYR A 356 1.47 11.23 16.70
C TYR A 356 0.03 10.81 16.99
N THR A 357 -0.75 11.75 17.53
CA THR A 357 -2.21 11.67 17.58
C THR A 357 -2.80 12.97 17.08
N MET A 358 -3.79 12.87 16.21
CA MET A 358 -4.47 14.00 15.61
C MET A 358 -5.98 13.81 15.78
N ASN A 359 -6.65 14.76 16.39
CA ASN A 359 -8.11 14.74 16.50
C ASN A 359 -8.73 15.01 15.12
N THR A 360 -9.74 14.23 14.75
CA THR A 360 -10.48 14.37 13.49
C THR A 360 -11.94 14.79 13.71
N SER A 361 -12.32 15.17 14.94
CA SER A 361 -13.69 15.61 15.24
C SER A 361 -14.13 16.87 14.49
N GLU A 362 -13.17 17.71 14.08
CA GLU A 362 -13.42 18.94 13.31
C GLU A 362 -13.50 18.69 11.79
N ILE A 363 -13.31 17.44 11.37
CA ILE A 363 -13.43 17.06 9.98
C ILE A 363 -14.90 16.98 9.61
N ASP A 364 -15.42 18.08 9.08
CA ASP A 364 -16.74 18.12 8.44
C ASP A 364 -16.69 17.43 7.07
N GLY A 365 -17.75 16.68 6.75
CA GLY A 365 -17.90 15.93 5.50
C GLY A 365 -17.63 14.43 5.69
N SER A 366 -18.69 13.64 5.63
CA SER A 366 -18.63 12.18 5.53
C SER A 366 -19.25 11.78 4.19
N PRO A 367 -18.63 10.89 3.40
CA PRO A 367 -17.38 10.16 3.67
C PRO A 367 -16.08 10.96 3.42
N PHE A 368 -14.98 10.47 4.02
CA PHE A 368 -13.62 10.94 3.83
C PHE A 368 -12.63 9.77 3.77
N SER A 369 -11.44 9.99 3.23
CA SER A 369 -10.37 9.01 3.17
C SER A 369 -9.02 9.63 3.53
N PHE A 370 -8.12 8.79 4.06
CA PHE A 370 -6.74 9.17 4.31
C PHE A 370 -5.80 8.39 3.39
N VAL A 371 -4.67 8.98 3.06
CA VAL A 371 -3.53 8.31 2.45
C VAL A 371 -2.29 8.58 3.30
N TYR A 372 -1.63 7.53 3.74
CA TYR A 372 -0.43 7.63 4.56
C TYR A 372 0.83 7.30 3.76
N GLU A 373 1.78 8.23 3.75
CA GLU A 373 3.05 8.06 3.03
C GLU A 373 4.15 7.47 3.94
N GLY A 374 4.07 7.72 5.25
CA GLY A 374 5.19 7.55 6.18
C GLY A 374 5.78 8.90 6.60
N GLY A 375 6.72 8.90 7.54
CA GLY A 375 7.44 10.09 8.00
C GLY A 375 6.55 11.15 8.63
N GLY A 376 5.35 10.76 9.10
CA GLY A 376 4.33 11.69 9.60
C GLY A 376 3.67 12.54 8.49
N ILE A 377 3.77 12.13 7.23
CA ILE A 377 3.09 12.76 6.09
C ILE A 377 1.82 11.98 5.80
N LEU A 378 0.68 12.67 5.78
CA LEU A 378 -0.61 12.10 5.41
C LEU A 378 -1.41 13.08 4.56
N TYR A 379 -2.28 12.52 3.75
CA TYR A 379 -3.22 13.26 2.91
C TYR A 379 -4.62 12.94 3.38
N TYR A 380 -5.41 13.98 3.53
CA TYR A 380 -6.84 13.93 3.82
C TYR A 380 -7.60 14.25 2.54
N MET A 381 -8.59 13.44 2.23
CA MET A 381 -9.44 13.58 1.07
C MET A 381 -10.91 13.54 1.49
N ASN A 382 -11.72 14.45 0.97
CA ASN A 382 -13.13 14.56 1.34
C ASN A 382 -14.05 14.72 0.13
N ASP A 383 -15.33 14.46 0.34
CA ASP A 383 -16.37 14.59 -0.69
C ASP A 383 -16.65 16.05 -1.08
N SER A 384 -16.08 17.03 -0.38
CA SER A 384 -16.02 18.42 -0.85
C SER A 384 -14.92 18.64 -1.89
N SER A 385 -14.44 17.57 -2.52
CA SER A 385 -13.45 17.59 -3.57
C SER A 385 -12.09 18.17 -3.15
N GLN A 386 -11.72 18.09 -1.87
CA GLN A 386 -10.44 18.62 -1.37
C GLN A 386 -9.43 17.50 -1.12
N ILE A 387 -8.22 17.71 -1.59
CA ILE A 387 -7.03 16.93 -1.26
C ILE A 387 -6.12 17.82 -0.42
N THR A 388 -5.94 17.49 0.85
CA THR A 388 -5.16 18.27 1.79
C THR A 388 -3.98 17.47 2.34
N ARG A 389 -2.78 18.06 2.28
CA ARG A 389 -1.57 17.43 2.82
C ARG A 389 -1.22 17.98 4.20
N TYR A 390 -0.92 17.08 5.13
CA TYR A 390 -0.40 17.41 6.45
C TYR A 390 1.00 16.83 6.66
N VAL A 391 1.82 17.57 7.41
CA VAL A 391 3.16 17.13 7.85
C VAL A 391 3.24 17.27 9.36
N LEU A 392 3.09 16.16 10.07
CA LEU A 392 3.02 16.13 11.54
C LEU A 392 4.37 16.38 12.23
N ASN A 393 5.46 16.37 11.46
CA ASN A 393 6.81 16.69 11.96
C ASN A 393 7.13 18.18 11.98
N LYS A 394 6.29 19.03 11.38
CA LYS A 394 6.45 20.48 11.51
C LYS A 394 5.82 20.86 12.85
N SER A 395 6.62 21.42 13.76
CA SER A 395 6.11 21.92 15.05
C SER A 395 4.89 22.81 14.81
N PRO A 396 3.82 22.69 15.61
CA PRO A 396 2.70 23.60 15.52
C PRO A 396 3.24 25.01 15.70
N VAL A 397 2.98 25.88 14.72
CA VAL A 397 3.23 27.32 14.85
C VAL A 397 2.40 27.75 16.06
N GLN A 398 3.07 28.06 17.16
CA GLN A 398 2.42 28.71 18.29
C GLN A 398 1.84 30.03 17.76
N THR A 399 0.54 30.07 17.55
CA THR A 399 -0.19 31.32 17.49
C THR A 399 -0.09 31.94 18.88
N LEU A 400 0.90 32.81 19.05
CA LEU A 400 0.92 33.77 20.13
C LEU A 400 -0.38 34.58 19.98
N LYS A 401 -1.26 34.43 20.98
CA LYS A 401 -2.45 35.26 21.14
C LYS A 401 -2.04 36.69 21.48
#